data_AF-F2C531-F1
#
_entry.id   AF-F2C531-F1
#
_cell.length_a   1.000
_cell.length_b   1.000
_cell.length_c   1.000
_cell.angle_alpha   90.00
_cell.angle_beta   90.00
_cell.angle_gamma   90.00
#
_symmetry.space_group_name_H-M   'P 1'
#
loop_
_entity.id
_entity.type
_entity.pdbx_description
1 polymer ?
#
loop_
_entity_poly.entity_id
_entity_poly.type
_entity_poly.pdbx_seq_one_letter_code
_entity_poly.pdbx_strand_id
1 'polypeptide(L)' 'MAKILGAQMILEAQKRSLFPLWDAHNEASKKVAERLGYKCLGAYPAYEWKGTFDQ' A
#
# COMPACT_ATOMS: atom_id res chain seq x y z
N MET A 1 6.12 9.04 -10.42
CA MET A 1 6.24 9.66 -9.09
C MET A 1 6.01 8.67 -7.94
N ALA A 2 4.84 8.02 -7.83
CA ALA A 2 4.50 7.14 -6.69
C ALA A 2 5.53 6.04 -6.36
N LYS A 3 6.12 5.38 -7.38
CA LYS A 3 7.17 4.37 -7.18
C LYS A 3 8.43 4.94 -6.48
N ILE A 4 8.84 6.16 -6.83
CA ILE A 4 10.05 6.79 -6.26
C ILE A 4 9.83 7.08 -4.78
N LEU A 5 8.68 7.67 -4.45
CA LEU A 5 8.30 7.95 -3.05
C LEU A 5 8.13 6.65 -2.24
N GLY A 6 7.50 5.62 -2.83
CA GLY A 6 7.38 4.31 -2.19
C GLY A 6 8.73 3.65 -1.92
N ALA A 7 9.67 3.72 -2.86
CA ALA A 7 11.03 3.22 -2.64
C ALA A 7 11.75 3.99 -1.52
N GLN A 8 11.61 5.31 -1.49
CA GLN A 8 12.20 6.14 -0.43
C GLN A 8 11.61 5.81 0.95
N MET A 9 10.29 5.58 1.03
CA MET A 9 9.62 5.13 2.26
C MET A 9 10.19 3.80 2.77
N ILE A 10 10.39 2.82 1.88
CA ILE A 10 10.96 1.51 2.24
C ILE A 10 12.37 1.66 2.81
N LEU A 11 13.22 2.45 2.15
CA LEU A 11 14.60 2.70 2.61
C LEU A 11 14.62 3.38 3.98
N GLU A 12 13.73 4.35 4.21
CA GLU A 12 13.64 5.03 5.50
C GLU A 12 13.10 4.13 6.62
N ALA A 13 12.13 3.27 6.31
CA ALA A 13 11.63 2.27 7.26
C ALA A 13 12.74 1.30 7.68
N GLN A 14 13.53 0.81 6.72
CA GLN A 14 14.67 -0.08 6.99
C GLN A 14 15.72 0.57 7.90
N LYS A 15 16.07 1.84 7.67
CA LYS A 15 17.00 2.58 8.55
C LYS A 15 16.50 2.67 9.99
N ARG A 16 15.19 2.70 10.18
CA ARG A 16 14.52 2.76 11.49
C ARG A 16 14.20 1.38 12.06
N SER A 17 14.66 0.29 11.43
CA SER A 17 14.33 -1.08 11.79
C SER A 17 12.81 -1.36 11.81
N LEU A 18 12.06 -0.67 10.94
CA LEU A 18 10.62 -0.88 10.76
C LEU A 18 10.36 -1.78 9.56
N PHE A 19 9.32 -2.61 9.66
CA PHE A 19 8.87 -3.44 8.55
C PHE A 19 7.93 -2.62 7.65
N PRO A 20 8.29 -2.37 6.37
CA PRO A 20 7.46 -1.59 5.47
C PRO A 20 6.34 -2.48 4.91
N LEU A 21 5.24 -2.61 5.64
CA LEU A 21 4.05 -3.32 5.16
C LEU A 21 3.35 -2.50 4.06
N TRP A 22 2.82 -3.18 3.05
CA TRP A 22 2.04 -2.55 1.98
C TRP A 22 0.70 -3.25 1.83
N ASP A 23 -0.38 -2.51 2.02
CA ASP A 23 -1.74 -2.96 1.72
C ASP A 23 -2.29 -2.22 0.49
N ALA A 24 -2.68 -2.99 -0.52
CA ALA A 24 -3.03 -2.46 -1.83
C ALA A 24 -4.55 -2.30 -1.95
N HIS A 25 -5.03 -1.07 -1.73
CA HIS A 25 -6.46 -0.74 -1.82
C HIS A 25 -7.07 -0.94 -3.21
N ASN A 26 -6.27 -0.87 -4.29
CA ASN A 26 -6.73 -1.08 -5.65
C ASN A 26 -5.62 -1.61 -6.57
N GLU A 27 -5.97 -1.97 -7.81
CA GLU A 27 -5.06 -2.58 -8.78
C GLU A 27 -3.89 -1.64 -9.16
N ALA A 28 -4.10 -0.32 -9.12
CA ALA A 28 -3.02 0.63 -9.39
C ALA A 28 -1.97 0.62 -8.25
N SER A 29 -2.43 0.60 -6.99
CA SER A 29 -1.56 0.46 -5.81
C SER A 29 -0.80 -0.86 -5.82
N LYS A 30 -1.49 -1.96 -6.15
CA LYS A 30 -0.89 -3.30 -6.28
C LYS A 30 0.26 -3.30 -7.29
N LYS A 31 0.06 -2.72 -8.48
CA LYS A 31 1.12 -2.62 -9.51
C LYS A 31 2.33 -1.81 -9.04
N VAL A 32 2.14 -0.81 -8.18
CA VAL A 32 3.26 -0.08 -7.57
C VAL A 32 4.01 -0.98 -6.60
N ALA A 33 3.30 -1.69 -5.72
CA ALA A 33 3.89 -2.63 -4.76
C ALA A 33 4.69 -3.75 -5.46
N GLU A 34 4.12 -4.36 -6.51
CA GLU A 34 4.81 -5.39 -7.31
C GLU A 34 6.10 -4.85 -7.93
N ARG A 35 6.08 -3.62 -8.46
CA ARG A 35 7.28 -2.95 -9.01
C ARG A 35 8.32 -2.59 -7.95
N LEU A 36 7.95 -2.56 -6.68
CA LEU A 36 8.84 -2.33 -5.53
C LEU A 36 9.34 -3.66 -4.92
N GLY A 37 8.90 -4.81 -5.43
CA GLY A 37 9.35 -6.14 -5.01
C GLY A 37 8.42 -6.85 -4.02
N TYR A 38 7.25 -6.29 -3.70
CA TYR A 38 6.25 -6.99 -2.90
C TYR A 38 5.58 -8.11 -3.70
N LYS A 39 5.20 -9.18 -3.00
CA LYS A 39 4.40 -10.27 -3.54
C LYS A 39 2.97 -10.16 -3.05
N CYS A 40 2.01 -10.29 -3.95
CA CYS A 40 0.60 -10.37 -3.56
C CYS A 40 0.35 -11.70 -2.82
N LEU A 41 -0.09 -11.62 -1.56
CA LEU A 41 -0.42 -12.79 -0.75
C LEU A 41 -1.82 -13.32 -1.06
N GLY A 42 -2.74 -12.44 -1.43
CA GLY A 42 -4.12 -12.78 -1.78
C GLY A 42 -4.98 -11.52 -1.83
N ALA A 43 -6.07 -11.58 -2.59
CA ALA A 43 -7.11 -10.57 -2.53
C ALA A 43 -8.12 -10.94 -1.43
N TYR A 44 -8.72 -9.94 -0.79
CA TYR A 44 -9.75 -10.13 0.22
C TYR A 44 -10.89 -9.13 0.01
N PRO A 45 -12.13 -9.49 0.41
CA PRO A 45 -13.24 -8.55 0.34
C PRO A 45 -13.05 -7.41 1.32
N ALA A 46 -13.30 -6.18 0.87
CA ALA A 46 -13.29 -4.98 1.68
C ALA A 46 -14.64 -4.26 1.52
N TYR A 47 -15.06 -3.56 2.58
CA TYR A 47 -16.31 -2.81 2.61
C TYR A 47 -16.01 -1.32 2.71
N GLU A 48 -16.67 -0.52 1.87
CA GLU A 48 -16.61 0.94 1.93
C GLU A 48 -17.96 1.49 2.36
N TRP A 49 -17.96 2.34 3.37
CA TRP A 49 -19.13 3.15 3.70
C TRP A 49 -19.31 4.22 2.62
N LYS A 50 -20.49 4.26 2.00
CA LYS A 50 -20.85 5.24 0.96
C LYS A 50 -21.91 6.26 1.40
N GLY A 51 -22.31 6.23 2.67
CA GLY A 51 -23.29 7.18 3.20
C GLY A 51 -22.66 8.49 3.66
N THR A 52 -23.50 9.45 4.03
CA THR A 52 -23.10 10.68 4.71
C THR A 52 -23.28 10.52 6.22
N PHE A 53 -22.46 11.22 7.00
CA PHE A 53 -22.62 11.32 8.45
C PHE A 53 -23.50 12.52 8.80
N ASP A 54 -24.68 12.62 8.18
CA ASP A 54 -25.64 13.66 8.54
C ASP A 54 -26.38 13.16 9.80
N GLN A 55 -26.03 13.77 10.95
CA GLN A 55 -26.72 13.62 12.24
C GLN A 55 -27.85 14.64 12.38
#